data_AF-A0A5S9MHK1-F1
#
_entry.id   AF-A0A5S9MHK1-F1
#
_cell.length_a   1.000
_cell.length_b   1.000
_cell.length_c   1.000
_cell.angle_alpha   90.00
_cell.angle_beta   90.00
_cell.angle_gamma   90.00
#
_symmetry.space_group_name_H-M   'P 1'
#
loop_
_entity.id
_entity.type
_entity.pdbx_description
1 polymer ?
#
loop_
_entity_poly.entity_id
_entity_poly.type
_entity_poly.pdbx_seq_one_letter_code
_entity_poly.pdbx_strand_id
1 'polypeptide(L)'
;MKLQRVPFLIYIPGVTDQAPQTISETAGQIDVKPTLLHLLGIETKDAIQFGNDLFSNERTPFAVLRNGNFITDDYLYTKNTCYDQKQKNLLNRMRCVSLISKKKSQ
;
A
#
# COMPACT_ATOMS: atom_id res chain seq x y z
N MET A 1 14.37 3.92 3.38
CA MET A 1 12.94 3.72 3.02
C MET A 1 12.31 4.94 2.40
N LYS A 2 12.48 6.17 2.95
CA LYS A 2 12.06 7.39 2.23
C LYS A 2 12.66 7.48 0.81
N LEU A 3 13.90 7.01 0.62
CA LEU A 3 14.60 6.98 -0.67
C LEU A 3 14.05 5.94 -1.68
N GLN A 4 13.14 5.05 -1.27
CA GLN A 4 12.54 4.06 -2.17
C GLN A 4 11.14 4.49 -2.66
N ARG A 5 10.67 5.67 -2.26
CA ARG A 5 9.41 6.21 -2.77
C ARG A 5 9.62 6.69 -4.20
N VAL A 6 8.75 6.22 -5.09
CA VAL A 6 8.70 6.65 -6.49
C VAL A 6 7.37 7.35 -6.73
N PRO A 7 7.31 8.35 -7.62
CA PRO A 7 6.05 9.01 -7.95
C PRO A 7 5.11 8.04 -8.67
N PHE A 8 3.81 8.14 -8.34
CA PHE A 8 2.74 7.52 -9.09
C PHE A 8 1.69 8.60 -9.36
N LEU A 9 1.44 8.88 -10.63
CA LEU A 9 0.59 9.97 -11.09
C LEU A 9 -0.43 9.38 -12.07
N ILE A 10 -1.70 9.63 -11.82
CA ILE A 10 -2.80 9.27 -12.73
C ILE A 10 -3.45 10.58 -13.16
N TYR A 11 -3.52 10.82 -14.47
CA TYR A 11 -4.26 11.92 -15.06
C TYR A 11 -5.49 11.37 -15.77
N ILE A 12 -6.67 11.82 -15.33
CA ILE A 12 -7.97 11.48 -15.89
C ILE A 12 -8.63 12.79 -16.35
N PRO A 13 -8.77 13.02 -17.67
CA PRO A 13 -9.44 14.20 -18.20
C PRO A 13 -10.88 14.34 -17.69
N GLY A 14 -11.28 15.55 -17.31
CA GLY A 14 -12.59 15.83 -16.72
C GLY A 14 -12.75 15.41 -15.25
N VAL A 15 -11.73 14.81 -14.63
CA VAL A 15 -11.75 14.39 -13.22
C VAL A 15 -10.59 15.03 -12.47
N THR A 16 -9.35 14.67 -12.79
CA THR A 16 -8.16 15.13 -12.04
C THR A 16 -7.74 16.56 -12.38
N ASP A 17 -8.12 17.05 -13.54
CA ASP A 17 -7.97 18.46 -13.94
C ASP A 17 -8.96 19.39 -13.23
N GLN A 18 -10.15 18.88 -12.86
CA GLN A 18 -11.16 19.65 -12.14
C GLN A 18 -11.02 19.54 -10.62
N ALA A 19 -10.69 18.35 -10.12
CA ALA A 19 -10.61 18.05 -8.69
C ALA A 19 -9.39 17.15 -8.39
N PRO A 20 -8.16 17.69 -8.44
CA PRO A 20 -6.96 16.91 -8.14
C PRO A 20 -6.97 16.42 -6.68
N GLN A 21 -6.51 15.18 -6.47
CA GLN A 21 -6.42 14.55 -5.15
C GLN A 21 -4.99 14.07 -4.90
N THR A 22 -4.52 14.22 -3.66
CA THR A 22 -3.25 13.63 -3.21
C THR A 22 -3.54 12.48 -2.25
N ILE A 23 -3.22 11.26 -2.67
CA ILE A 23 -3.37 10.05 -1.83
C ILE A 23 -2.02 9.76 -1.19
N SER A 24 -1.95 9.83 0.14
CA SER A 24 -0.71 9.67 0.90
C SER A 24 -0.52 8.28 1.52
N GLU A 25 -1.52 7.41 1.36
CA GLU A 25 -1.52 6.05 1.89
C GLU A 25 -0.45 5.17 1.21
N THR A 26 0.17 4.28 1.98
CA THR A 26 1.21 3.38 1.49
C THR A 26 0.67 2.44 0.42
N ALA A 27 1.37 2.38 -0.72
CA ALA A 27 1.06 1.55 -1.88
C ALA A 27 2.32 0.91 -2.48
N GLY A 28 2.15 -0.21 -3.18
CA GLY A 28 3.19 -0.88 -3.95
C GLY A 28 2.89 -0.87 -5.45
N GLN A 29 3.91 -1.14 -6.28
CA GLN A 29 3.73 -1.20 -7.74
C GLN A 29 2.80 -2.34 -8.19
N ILE A 30 2.62 -3.38 -7.36
CA ILE A 30 1.70 -4.50 -7.65
C ILE A 30 0.23 -4.07 -7.63
N ASP A 31 -0.08 -2.94 -6.99
CA ASP A 31 -1.43 -2.39 -6.88
C ASP A 31 -1.87 -1.64 -8.15
N VAL A 32 -0.93 -1.31 -9.06
CA VAL A 32 -1.23 -0.55 -10.27
C VAL A 32 -2.20 -1.29 -11.20
N LYS A 33 -1.98 -2.60 -11.41
CA LYS A 33 -2.83 -3.42 -12.31
C LYS A 33 -4.30 -3.43 -11.87
N PRO A 34 -4.66 -3.88 -10.65
CA PRO A 34 -6.06 -3.88 -10.22
C PRO A 34 -6.69 -2.48 -10.26
N THR A 35 -5.93 -1.45 -9.85
CA THR A 35 -6.39 -0.05 -9.88
C THR A 35 -6.77 0.40 -11.28
N LEU A 36 -5.91 0.17 -12.28
CA LEU A 36 -6.18 0.56 -13.67
C LEU A 36 -7.37 -0.22 -14.25
N LEU A 37 -7.48 -1.51 -13.95
CA LEU A 37 -8.60 -2.32 -14.45
C LEU A 37 -9.93 -1.82 -13.91
N HIS A 38 -10.01 -1.47 -12.62
CA HIS A 38 -11.23 -0.90 -12.04
C HIS A 38 -11.56 0.49 -12.58
N LEU A 39 -10.56 1.37 -12.78
CA LEU A 39 -10.78 2.66 -13.45
C LEU A 39 -11.34 2.51 -14.87
N LEU A 40 -10.97 1.44 -15.56
CA LEU A 40 -11.47 1.11 -16.90
C LEU A 40 -12.80 0.33 -16.89
N GLY A 41 -13.38 0.06 -15.71
CA GLY A 41 -14.64 -0.68 -15.57
C GLY A 41 -14.52 -2.18 -15.85
N ILE A 42 -13.31 -2.76 -15.77
CA ILE A 42 -13.05 -4.18 -16.02
C ILE A 42 -13.10 -4.96 -14.71
N GLU A 43 -13.96 -5.98 -14.63
CA GLU A 43 -14.01 -6.86 -13.46
C GLU A 43 -12.77 -7.75 -13.34
N THR A 44 -12.28 -7.92 -12.11
CA THR A 44 -11.04 -8.62 -11.80
C THR A 44 -11.19 -9.85 -10.91
N LYS A 45 -12.43 -10.21 -10.53
CA LYS A 45 -12.73 -11.22 -9.50
C LYS A 45 -12.12 -12.59 -9.77
N ASP A 46 -12.09 -13.01 -11.04
CA ASP A 46 -11.59 -14.34 -11.42
C ASP A 46 -10.08 -14.36 -11.71
N ALA A 47 -9.42 -13.21 -11.65
CA ALA A 47 -7.99 -13.10 -11.91
C ALA A 47 -7.18 -13.30 -10.63
N ILE A 48 -6.12 -14.10 -10.70
CA ILE A 48 -5.13 -14.18 -9.62
C ILE A 48 -4.38 -12.84 -9.55
N GLN A 49 -4.61 -12.09 -8.47
CA GLN A 49 -3.97 -10.80 -8.20
C GLN A 49 -3.45 -10.76 -6.77
N PHE A 50 -2.28 -10.13 -6.59
CA PHE A 50 -1.66 -9.96 -5.28
C PHE A 50 -1.76 -8.52 -4.76
N GLY A 51 -1.94 -7.55 -5.66
CA GLY A 51 -2.18 -6.16 -5.32
C GLY A 51 -3.66 -5.88 -5.12
N ASN A 52 -3.96 -4.69 -4.60
CA ASN A 52 -5.33 -4.22 -4.38
C ASN A 52 -5.57 -2.93 -5.17
N ASP A 53 -6.84 -2.66 -5.49
CA ASP A 53 -7.23 -1.38 -6.05
C ASP A 53 -6.94 -0.24 -5.05
N LEU A 54 -6.17 0.75 -5.49
CA LEU A 54 -5.77 1.90 -4.70
C LEU A 54 -6.92 2.86 -4.37
N PHE A 55 -8.06 2.77 -5.04
CA PHE A 55 -9.24 3.58 -4.74
C PHE A 55 -10.31 2.83 -3.93
N SER A 56 -10.06 1.57 -3.57
CA SER A 56 -10.96 0.81 -2.71
C SER A 56 -10.86 1.28 -1.26
N ASN A 57 -12.02 1.47 -0.62
CA ASN A 57 -12.14 1.81 0.80
C ASN A 57 -11.73 0.67 1.74
N GLU A 58 -11.71 -0.57 1.24
CA GLU A 58 -11.44 -1.78 2.04
C GLU A 58 -9.95 -2.19 1.98
N ARG A 59 -9.10 -1.41 1.33
CA ARG A 59 -7.68 -1.80 1.19
C ARG A 59 -6.88 -1.47 2.44
N THR A 60 -5.96 -2.36 2.81
CA THR A 60 -4.95 -2.07 3.84
C THR A 60 -3.76 -1.33 3.23
N PRO A 61 -3.40 -0.10 3.66
CA PRO A 61 -2.21 0.61 3.18
C PRO A 61 -0.92 -0.13 3.54
N PHE A 62 -0.35 -0.83 2.56
CA PHE A 62 0.74 -1.78 2.75
C PHE A 62 1.55 -1.94 1.47
N ALA A 63 2.87 -2.02 1.60
CA ALA A 63 3.78 -2.36 0.52
C ALA A 63 4.79 -3.42 0.97
N VAL A 64 4.91 -4.49 0.19
CA VAL A 64 5.96 -5.51 0.37
C VAL A 64 7.09 -5.25 -0.62
N LEU A 65 8.33 -5.38 -0.14
CA LEU A 65 9.53 -5.31 -0.96
C LEU A 65 10.00 -6.72 -1.31
N ARG A 66 10.77 -6.82 -2.40
CA ARG A 66 11.26 -8.10 -2.92
C ARG A 66 12.08 -8.92 -1.92
N ASN A 67 12.75 -8.26 -0.99
CA ASN A 67 13.58 -8.88 0.05
C ASN A 67 12.81 -9.29 1.31
N GLY A 68 11.47 -9.23 1.29
CA GLY A 68 10.61 -9.58 2.44
C GLY A 68 10.47 -8.47 3.48
N ASN A 69 11.14 -7.33 3.29
CA ASN A 69 10.81 -6.12 4.04
C ASN A 69 9.40 -5.65 3.68
N PHE A 70 8.76 -4.92 4.59
CA PHE A 70 7.45 -4.34 4.31
C PHE A 70 7.27 -3.00 5.02
N ILE A 71 6.30 -2.24 4.53
CA ILE A 71 5.97 -0.89 4.95
C ILE A 71 4.45 -0.81 5.08
N THR A 72 3.96 -0.22 6.15
CA THR A 72 2.58 0.30 6.27
C THR A 72 2.67 1.78 6.62
N ASP A 73 1.53 2.46 6.78
CA ASP A 73 1.54 3.86 7.25
C ASP A 73 2.14 4.00 8.66
N ASP A 74 1.88 3.01 9.54
CA ASP A 74 2.34 3.04 10.93
C ASP A 74 3.68 2.32 11.18
N TYR A 75 4.05 1.33 10.37
CA TYR A 75 5.14 0.40 10.70
C TYR A 75 6.10 0.17 9.55
N LEU A 76 7.36 -0.11 9.88
CA LEU A 76 8.40 -0.50 8.94
C LEU A 76 9.09 -1.74 9.47
N TYR A 77 9.16 -2.79 8.65
CA TYR A 77 10.00 -3.96 8.94
C TYR A 77 11.14 -4.06 7.95
N THR A 78 12.36 -4.04 8.49
CA THR A 78 13.59 -4.14 7.69
C THR A 78 14.70 -4.74 8.53
N LYS A 79 15.57 -5.55 7.90
CA LYS A 79 16.72 -6.18 8.58
C LYS A 79 16.32 -6.87 9.89
N ASN A 80 15.26 -7.68 9.84
CA ASN A 80 14.67 -8.38 10.99
C ASN A 80 14.19 -7.50 12.15
N THR A 81 14.09 -6.19 11.95
CA THR A 81 13.77 -5.21 12.98
C THR A 81 12.49 -4.47 12.60
N CYS A 82 11.59 -4.27 13.57
CA CYS A 82 10.36 -3.52 13.38
C CYS A 82 10.50 -2.13 14.01
N TYR A 83 10.01 -1.13 13.29
CA TYR A 83 10.02 0.26 13.68
C TYR A 83 8.60 0.81 13.65
N ASP A 84 8.23 1.55 14.69
CA ASP A 84 7.07 2.46 14.66
C ASP A 84 7.46 3.70 13.84
N GLN A 85 6.75 4.01 12.77
CA GLN A 85 7.09 5.15 11.91
C GLN A 85 6.78 6.51 12.56
N LYS A 86 5.82 6.56 13.48
CA LYS A 86 5.44 7.80 14.19
C LYS A 86 6.44 8.12 15.28
N GLN A 87 6.80 7.12 16.09
CA GLN A 87 7.68 7.30 17.25
C GLN A 87 9.15 7.07 16.92
N LYS A 88 9.46 6.46 15.76
CA LYS A 88 10.80 6.01 15.35
C LYS A 88 11.47 5.04 16.33
N ASN A 89 10.65 4.37 17.15
CA ASN A 89 11.12 3.44 18.17
C ASN A 89 11.11 1.99 17.67
N LEU A 90 11.99 1.18 18.26
CA LEU A 90 12.07 -0.25 18.01
C LEU A 90 10.89 -0.98 18.65
N LEU A 91 10.27 -1.88 17.90
CA LEU A 91 9.20 -2.76 18.37
C LEU A 91 9.67 -4.20 18.42
N ASN A 92 9.14 -4.96 19.38
CA ASN A 92 9.30 -6.41 19.40
C ASN A 92 8.72 -7.03 18.12
N ARG A 93 9.48 -7.96 17.51
CA ARG A 93 9.14 -8.63 16.25
C ARG A 93 7.77 -9.32 16.27
N MET A 94 7.40 -10.03 17.33
CA MET A 94 6.10 -10.72 17.42
C MET A 94 4.93 -9.74 17.38
N ARG A 95 5.10 -8.58 18.02
CA ARG A 95 4.07 -7.53 18.06
C ARG A 95 3.83 -6.96 16.66
N CYS A 96 4.89 -6.77 15.88
CA CYS A 96 4.81 -6.27 14.51
C CYS A 96 4.01 -7.20 13.59
N VAL A 97 4.32 -8.50 13.61
CA VAL A 97 3.63 -9.49 12.76
C VAL A 97 2.15 -9.61 13.13
N SER A 98 1.83 -9.62 14.43
CA SER A 98 0.46 -9.70 14.92
C SER A 98 -0.39 -8.47 14.55
N LEU A 99 0.19 -7.27 14.60
CA LEU A 99 -0.52 -6.04 14.23
C LEU A 99 -0.90 -6.02 12.75
N ILE A 100 -0.05 -6.61 11.90
CA ILE A 100 -0.28 -6.65 10.45
C ILE A 100 -1.24 -7.76 10.06
N SER A 101 -1.15 -8.94 10.70
CA SER A 101 -2.12 -10.00 10.46
C SER A 101 -3.53 -9.58 10.87
N LYS A 102 -3.66 -8.79 11.93
CA LYS A 102 -4.96 -8.23 12.36
C LYS A 102 -5.51 -7.20 11.36
N LYS A 103 -4.66 -6.29 10.85
CA LYS A 103 -5.09 -5.30 9.84
C LYS A 103 -5.46 -5.89 8.48
N LYS A 104 -5.02 -7.11 8.16
CA LYS A 104 -5.37 -7.82 6.93
C LYS A 104 -6.61 -8.72 7.04
N SER A 105 -7.11 -8.96 8.26
CA SER A 105 -8.24 -9.86 8.53
C SER A 105 -9.55 -9.11 8.77
N GLN A 106 -9.54 -7.80 8.55
CA GLN A 106 -10.64 -6.87 8.72
C GLN A 106 -10.73 -6.04 7.44
#